data_AF-A0A3D2W5M3-F1
#
_entry.id   AF-A0A3D2W5M3-F1
#
_cell.length_a   1.000
_cell.length_b   1.000
_cell.length_c   1.000
_cell.angle_alpha   90.00
_cell.angle_beta   90.00
_cell.angle_gamma   90.00
#
_symmetry.space_group_name_H-M   'P 1'
#
loop_
_entity.id
_entity.type
_entity.pdbx_description
1 polymer ?
#
loop_
_entity_poly.entity_id
_entity_poly.type
_entity_poly.pdbx_seq_one_letter_code
_entity_poly.pdbx_strand_id
1 'polypeptide(L)'
;MNSRTELQITQMISYAGSARSHYIKAIDAAADPEEFEKLIQNGDSCFDQAHRIHFNLLQENPEGIVEGMLLMIHAEDQMSAAETFRILARKFRDIQQN
;
A
#
# COMPACT_ATOMS: atom_id res chain seq x y z
N MET A 1 -15.41 -1.01 19.10
CA MET A 1 -15.12 -1.03 17.66
C MET A 1 -16.42 -0.95 16.90
N ASN A 2 -16.73 0.23 16.36
CA ASN A 2 -17.80 0.40 15.38
C ASN A 2 -17.45 -0.41 14.12
N SER A 3 -18.41 -1.20 13.62
CA SER A 3 -18.25 -2.04 12.43
C SER A 3 -17.80 -1.28 11.18
N ARG A 4 -18.06 0.03 11.11
CA ARG A 4 -17.59 0.90 10.02
C ARG A 4 -16.08 1.12 10.05
N THR A 5 -15.51 1.46 11.21
CA THR A 5 -14.08 1.72 11.37
C THR A 5 -13.27 0.46 11.13
N GLU A 6 -13.71 -0.67 11.68
CA GLU A 6 -13.11 -1.98 11.41
C GLU A 6 -13.08 -2.31 9.90
N LEU A 7 -14.19 -2.07 9.20
CA LEU A 7 -14.28 -2.27 7.76
C LEU A 7 -13.30 -1.38 7.00
N GLN A 8 -13.17 -0.11 7.38
CA GLN A 8 -12.20 0.80 6.77
C GLN A 8 -10.76 0.31 6.97
N ILE A 9 -10.39 -0.09 8.19
CA ILE A 9 -9.04 -0.59 8.48
C ILE A 9 -8.75 -1.89 7.73
N THR A 10 -9.70 -2.83 7.69
CA THR A 10 -9.54 -4.10 6.93
C THR A 10 -9.46 -3.87 5.42
N GLN A 11 -10.20 -2.91 4.87
CA GLN A 11 -10.05 -2.48 3.47
C GLN A 11 -8.66 -1.89 3.21
N MET A 12 -8.15 -1.06 4.14
CA MET A 12 -6.81 -0.49 4.05
C MET A 12 -5.73 -1.58 4.03
N ILE A 13 -5.83 -2.58 4.90
CA ILE A 13 -4.95 -3.77 4.91
C ILE A 13 -4.99 -4.50 3.56
N SER A 14 -6.19 -4.73 3.01
CA SER A 14 -6.37 -5.44 1.74
C SER A 14 -5.74 -4.70 0.57
N TYR A 15 -6.00 -3.38 0.45
CA TYR A 15 -5.44 -2.55 -0.61
C TYR A 15 -3.92 -2.40 -0.49
N ALA A 16 -3.40 -2.16 0.72
CA ALA A 16 -1.96 -2.09 0.96
C ALA A 16 -1.25 -3.43 0.66
N GLY A 17 -1.83 -4.55 1.08
CA GLY A 17 -1.31 -5.89 0.77
C GLY A 17 -1.32 -6.20 -0.74
N SER A 18 -2.35 -5.75 -1.45
CA SER A 18 -2.45 -5.86 -2.91
C SER A 18 -1.41 -4.99 -3.61
N ALA A 19 -1.25 -3.73 -3.17
CA ALA A 19 -0.21 -2.82 -3.68
C ALA A 19 1.19 -3.42 -3.52
N ARG A 20 1.52 -3.86 -2.30
CA ARG A 20 2.78 -4.55 -1.98
C ARG A 20 3.03 -5.74 -2.91
N SER A 21 2.01 -6.57 -3.15
CA SER A 21 2.12 -7.74 -4.02
C SER A 21 2.43 -7.35 -5.46
N HIS A 22 1.82 -6.29 -5.98
CA HIS A 22 2.15 -5.77 -7.31
C HIS A 22 3.59 -5.23 -7.36
N TYR A 23 4.04 -4.49 -6.35
CA TYR A 23 5.41 -3.97 -6.31
C TYR A 23 6.47 -5.07 -6.21
N ILE A 24 6.20 -6.15 -5.46
CA ILE A 24 7.09 -7.31 -5.42
C ILE A 24 7.17 -7.97 -6.81
N LYS A 25 6.03 -8.19 -7.47
CA LYS A 25 6.01 -8.72 -8.84
C LYS A 25 6.73 -7.79 -9.82
N ALA A 26 6.64 -6.48 -9.63
CA ALA A 26 7.37 -5.52 -10.46
C ALA A 26 8.89 -5.68 -10.31
N ILE A 27 9.39 -5.98 -9.11
CA ILE A 27 10.83 -6.30 -8.92
C ILE A 27 11.22 -7.51 -9.79
N ASP A 28 10.41 -8.57 -9.79
CA ASP A 28 10.67 -9.77 -10.60
C ASP A 28 10.58 -9.47 -12.11
N ALA A 29 9.69 -8.55 -12.50
CA ALA A 29 9.49 -8.11 -13.88
C ALA A 29 10.47 -7.01 -14.32
N ALA A 30 11.50 -6.66 -13.54
CA ALA A 30 12.36 -5.50 -13.83
C ALA A 30 13.08 -5.56 -15.20
N ALA A 31 13.26 -6.75 -15.79
CA ALA A 31 13.82 -6.94 -17.13
C ALA A 31 12.81 -6.71 -18.27
N ASP A 32 11.50 -6.73 -17.97
CA ASP A 32 10.41 -6.45 -18.91
C ASP A 32 9.82 -5.05 -18.62
N PRO A 33 10.14 -4.03 -19.42
CA PRO A 33 9.69 -2.66 -19.16
C PRO A 33 8.17 -2.50 -19.17
N GLU A 34 7.47 -3.25 -20.02
CA GLU A 34 6.03 -3.12 -20.21
C GLU A 34 5.28 -3.73 -19.03
N GLU A 35 5.64 -4.97 -18.65
CA GLU A 35 5.03 -5.63 -17.51
C GLU A 35 5.42 -4.94 -16.19
N PHE A 36 6.66 -4.45 -16.06
CA PHE A 36 7.09 -3.64 -14.92
C PHE A 36 6.16 -2.43 -14.71
N GLU A 37 5.98 -1.62 -15.75
CA GLU A 37 5.19 -0.38 -15.64
C GLU A 37 3.71 -0.68 -15.36
N LYS A 38 3.16 -1.72 -15.99
CA LYS A 38 1.80 -2.19 -15.69
C LYS A 38 1.63 -2.62 -14.23
N LEU A 39 2.60 -3.35 -13.67
CA LEU A 39 2.57 -3.76 -12.28
C LEU A 39 2.72 -2.58 -11.32
N ILE A 40 3.58 -1.60 -11.64
CA ILE A 40 3.69 -0.36 -10.88
C ILE A 40 2.36 0.40 -10.87
N GLN A 41 1.71 0.57 -12.03
CA GLN A 41 0.43 1.29 -12.13
C GLN A 41 -0.69 0.59 -11.35
N ASN A 42 -0.76 -0.75 -11.43
CA ASN A 42 -1.72 -1.53 -10.64
C ASN A 42 -1.45 -1.42 -9.12
N GLY A 43 -0.18 -1.41 -8.74
CA GLY A 43 0.24 -1.17 -7.36
C GLY A 43 -0.16 0.21 -6.87
N ASP A 44 0.16 1.26 -7.63
CA ASP A 44 -0.15 2.66 -7.32
C ASP A 44 -1.66 2.87 -7.19
N SER A 45 -2.47 2.28 -8.08
CA SER A 45 -3.93 2.31 -7.99
C SER A 45 -4.45 1.69 -6.69
N CYS A 46 -3.92 0.53 -6.26
CA CYS A 46 -4.29 -0.08 -4.98
C CYS A 46 -3.85 0.80 -3.81
N PHE A 47 -2.62 1.32 -3.86
CA PHE A 47 -2.04 2.11 -2.78
C PHE A 47 -2.78 3.43 -2.57
N ASP A 48 -3.22 4.07 -3.65
CA ASP A 48 -4.07 5.27 -3.60
C ASP A 48 -5.40 5.01 -2.89
N GLN A 49 -6.00 3.83 -3.07
CA GLN A 49 -7.23 3.48 -2.34
C GLN A 49 -6.97 3.32 -0.84
N ALA A 50 -5.87 2.68 -0.46
CA ALA A 50 -5.45 2.59 0.94
C ALA A 50 -5.20 3.98 1.54
N HIS A 51 -4.48 4.86 0.81
CA HIS A 51 -4.21 6.22 1.23
C HIS A 51 -5.46 7.08 1.43
N ARG A 52 -6.46 6.95 0.55
CA ARG A 52 -7.74 7.66 0.70
C ARG A 52 -8.48 7.24 1.96
N ILE A 53 -8.48 5.94 2.27
CA ILE A 53 -9.09 5.44 3.50
C ILE A 53 -8.33 5.94 4.72
N HIS A 54 -7.00 5.84 4.71
CA HIS A 54 -6.14 6.36 5.78
C HIS A 54 -6.41 7.85 6.04
N PHE A 55 -6.42 8.67 4.98
CA PHE A 55 -6.68 10.11 5.09
C PHE A 55 -8.08 10.41 5.65
N ASN A 56 -9.10 9.64 5.30
CA ASN A 56 -10.43 9.79 5.89
C ASN A 56 -10.45 9.43 7.38
N LEU A 57 -9.77 8.34 7.78
CA LEU A 57 -9.66 7.94 9.18
C LEU A 57 -8.95 9.00 10.03
N LEU A 58 -7.89 9.63 9.50
CA LEU A 58 -7.18 10.73 10.16
C LEU A 58 -8.08 11.97 10.35
N GLN A 59 -8.88 12.32 9.34
CA GLN A 59 -9.83 13.44 9.47
C GLN A 59 -10.96 13.14 10.47
N GLU A 60 -11.42 11.89 10.53
CA GLU A 60 -12.45 11.44 11.47
C GLU A 60 -11.91 11.32 12.90
N ASN A 61 -10.60 11.14 13.10
CA ASN A 61 -9.96 10.92 14.41
C ASN A 61 -8.69 11.79 14.58
N PRO A 62 -8.83 13.13 14.71
CA PRO A 62 -7.71 14.07 14.71
C PRO A 62 -6.79 13.93 15.93
N GLU A 63 -7.29 13.40 17.05
CA GLU A 63 -6.50 13.04 18.23
C GLU A 63 -5.58 11.81 18.01
N GLY A 64 -5.70 11.11 16.88
CA GLY A 64 -4.90 9.92 16.56
C GLY A 64 -5.29 8.68 17.34
N ILE A 65 -6.45 8.70 18.03
CA ILE A 65 -6.97 7.57 18.78
C ILE A 65 -8.08 6.92 17.97
N VAL A 66 -7.84 5.67 17.53
CA VAL A 66 -8.82 4.88 16.78
C VAL A 66 -9.17 3.62 17.57
N GLU A 67 -10.45 3.26 17.62
CA GLU A 67 -10.85 1.96 18.15
C GLU A 67 -10.24 0.82 17.31
N GLY A 68 -9.68 -0.21 17.96
CA GLY A 68 -8.98 -1.28 17.24
C GLY A 68 -7.52 -0.95 16.90
N MET A 69 -6.83 -0.25 17.80
CA MET A 69 -5.44 0.21 17.65
C MET A 69 -4.46 -0.83 17.10
N LEU A 70 -4.54 -2.10 17.54
CA LEU A 70 -3.67 -3.16 17.01
C LEU A 70 -3.89 -3.42 15.52
N LEU A 71 -5.15 -3.40 15.08
CA LEU A 71 -5.50 -3.57 13.67
C LEU A 71 -5.07 -2.35 12.85
N MET A 72 -5.21 -1.14 13.40
CA MET A 72 -4.74 0.08 12.78
C MET A 72 -3.20 0.09 12.62
N ILE A 73 -2.46 -0.28 13.68
CA ILE A 73 -1.00 -0.46 13.61
C ILE A 73 -0.64 -1.47 12.52
N HIS A 74 -1.34 -2.61 12.45
CA HIS A 74 -1.10 -3.59 11.39
C HIS A 74 -1.35 -3.00 9.99
N ALA A 75 -2.37 -2.17 9.83
CA ALA A 75 -2.67 -1.53 8.55
C ALA A 75 -1.58 -0.51 8.15
N GLU A 76 -1.10 0.31 9.10
CA GLU A 76 0.03 1.23 8.87
C GLU A 76 1.32 0.48 8.52
N ASP A 77 1.61 -0.64 9.20
CA ASP A 77 2.75 -1.51 8.88
C ASP A 77 2.65 -2.02 7.43
N GLN A 78 1.46 -2.43 6.97
CA GLN A 78 1.25 -2.87 5.59
C GLN A 78 1.43 -1.72 4.59
N MET A 79 0.95 -0.51 4.91
CA MET A 79 1.14 0.66 4.06
C MET A 79 2.62 1.03 3.92
N SER A 80 3.35 1.07 5.04
CA SER A 80 4.78 1.36 5.04
C SER A 80 5.58 0.31 4.26
N ALA A 81 5.24 -0.97 4.43
CA ALA A 81 5.83 -2.05 3.65
C ALA A 81 5.56 -1.89 2.15
N ALA A 82 4.32 -1.58 1.75
CA ALA A 82 3.97 -1.36 0.34
C ALA A 82 4.79 -0.23 -0.28
N GLU A 83 4.88 0.93 0.38
CA GLU A 83 5.69 2.07 -0.09
C GLU A 83 7.17 1.71 -0.21
N THR A 84 7.71 0.98 0.77
CA THR A 84 9.09 0.51 0.73
C THR A 84 9.34 -0.38 -0.50
N PHE A 85 8.45 -1.34 -0.78
CA PHE A 85 8.58 -2.19 -1.96
C PHE A 85 8.40 -1.41 -3.27
N ARG A 86 7.55 -0.37 -3.31
CA ARG A 86 7.42 0.53 -4.47
C ARG A 86 8.73 1.24 -4.79
N ILE A 87 9.36 1.82 -3.78
CA ILE A 87 10.66 2.50 -3.90
C ILE A 87 11.72 1.52 -4.39
N LEU A 88 11.78 0.34 -3.78
CA LEU A 88 12.73 -0.71 -4.18
C LEU A 88 12.48 -1.17 -5.61
N ALA A 89 11.25 -1.43 -6.03
CA ALA A 89 10.91 -1.82 -7.40
C ALA A 89 11.47 -0.84 -8.43
N ARG A 90 11.29 0.47 -8.21
CA ARG A 90 11.85 1.51 -9.09
C ARG A 90 13.38 1.48 -9.09
N LYS A 91 14.03 1.29 -7.93
CA LYS A 91 15.49 1.15 -7.85
C LYS A 91 16.03 -0.08 -8.57
N PHE A 92 15.34 -1.22 -8.49
CA PHE A 92 15.71 -2.42 -9.24
C PHE A 92 15.59 -2.21 -10.75
N ARG A 93 14.55 -1.50 -11.20
CA ARG A 93 14.40 -1.12 -12.62
C ARG A 93 15.53 -0.21 -13.08
N ASP A 94 15.93 0.78 -12.28
CA ASP A 94 17.07 1.66 -12.57
C ASP A 94 18.38 0.87 -12.73
N ILE A 95 18.62 -0.12 -11.87
CA ILE A 95 19.82 -0.97 -11.93
C ILE A 95 19.85 -1.83 -13.19
N GLN A 96 18.71 -2.40 -13.63
CA GLN A 96 18.63 -3.22 -14.85
C GLN A 96 18.85 -2.43 -16.15
N GLN A 97 18.70 -1.10 -16.12
CA GLN A 97 18.92 -0.24 -17.27
C GLN A 97 20.39 0.18 -17.46
N ASN A 98 21.27 -0.13 -16.50
CA ASN A 98 22.70 0.15 -16.55
C ASN A 98 23.51 -1.10 -16.94
#